data_AF-A0A226QQJ3-F1
#
_entry.id   AF-A0A226QQJ3-F1
#
_cell.length_a   1.000
_cell.length_b   1.000
_cell.length_c   1.000
_cell.angle_alpha   90.00
_cell.angle_beta   90.00
_cell.angle_gamma   90.00
#
_symmetry.space_group_name_H-M   'P 1'
#
loop_
_entity.id
_entity.type
_entity.pdbx_description
1 polymer ?
#
loop_
_entity_poly.entity_id
_entity_poly.type
_entity_poly.pdbx_seq_one_letter_code
_entity_poly.pdbx_strand_id
1 'polypeptide(L)'
;MEKLKIGDWVYYAGDEYQLEGALGYVDRVVDSYCVVEFIQDRKGKRLKRRKSCSIGELIPAKSKSPMTKEDFDTLMDLALATKDFEWCKQLLEQLKGQKSGKVG
;
A
#
# COMPACT_ATOMS: atom_id res chain seq x y z
N MET A 1 -6.28 15.34 6.08
CA MET A 1 -5.78 14.56 4.94
C MET A 1 -4.36 14.14 5.25
N GLU A 2 -4.03 12.86 5.09
CA GLU A 2 -2.66 12.41 5.26
C GLU A 2 -1.79 12.94 4.12
N LYS A 3 -0.62 13.46 4.47
CA LYS A 3 0.34 13.96 3.47
C LYS A 3 1.05 12.76 2.84
N LEU A 4 0.94 12.63 1.52
CA LEU A 4 1.74 11.70 0.75
C LEU A 4 3.23 12.04 0.88
N LYS A 5 4.07 11.02 1.03
CA LYS A 5 5.52 11.12 1.12
C LYS A 5 6.17 10.35 -0.02
N ILE A 6 7.42 10.70 -0.31
CA ILE A 6 8.26 9.93 -1.22
C ILE A 6 8.37 8.50 -0.69
N GLY A 7 8.14 7.51 -1.57
CA GLY A 7 8.10 6.10 -1.25
C GLY A 7 6.72 5.54 -0.89
N ASP A 8 5.70 6.40 -0.71
CA ASP A 8 4.34 5.91 -0.44
C ASP A 8 3.77 5.20 -1.67
N TRP A 9 3.12 4.08 -1.44
CA TRP A 9 2.32 3.39 -2.45
C TRP A 9 0.97 4.08 -2.61
N VAL A 10 0.54 4.25 -3.86
CA VAL A 10 -0.70 4.96 -4.22
C VAL A 10 -1.41 4.26 -5.37
N TYR A 11 -2.73 4.28 -5.33
CA TYR A 11 -3.59 3.97 -6.47
C TYR A 11 -4.00 5.27 -7.16
N TYR A 12 -4.02 5.25 -8.49
CA TYR A 12 -4.55 6.35 -9.27
C TYR A 12 -6.08 6.27 -9.37
N ALA A 13 -6.73 7.38 -9.04
CA ALA A 13 -8.18 7.54 -9.04
C ALA A 13 -8.63 8.79 -9.84
N GLY A 14 -7.76 9.34 -10.70
CA GLY A 14 -8.10 10.42 -11.61
C GLY A 14 -8.77 9.94 -12.90
N ASP A 15 -9.09 10.87 -13.79
CA ASP A 15 -9.93 10.62 -14.99
C ASP A 15 -9.22 9.92 -16.15
N GLU A 16 -7.92 9.60 -16.01
CA GLU A 16 -7.18 8.93 -17.07
C GLU A 16 -7.45 7.43 -17.03
N TYR A 17 -8.36 6.97 -17.90
CA TYR A 17 -8.81 5.58 -18.00
C TYR A 17 -7.68 4.54 -18.07
N GLN A 18 -6.55 4.87 -18.70
CA GLN A 18 -5.41 3.96 -18.82
C GLN A 18 -4.67 3.74 -17.49
N LEU A 19 -4.84 4.64 -16.53
CA LEU A 19 -4.21 4.59 -15.22
C LEU A 19 -5.23 4.34 -14.10
N GLU A 20 -6.53 4.30 -14.40
CA GLU A 20 -7.56 4.08 -13.39
C GLU A 20 -7.33 2.77 -12.62
N GLY A 21 -7.13 2.89 -11.30
CA GLY A 21 -6.81 1.77 -10.42
C GLY A 21 -5.38 1.22 -10.56
N ALA A 22 -4.49 1.90 -11.30
CA ALA A 22 -3.09 1.54 -11.40
C ALA A 22 -2.37 1.81 -10.07
N LEU A 23 -1.48 0.88 -9.70
CA LEU A 23 -0.63 0.98 -8.53
C LEU A 23 0.73 1.57 -8.92
N GLY A 24 1.16 2.56 -8.15
CA GLY A 24 2.47 3.16 -8.26
C GLY A 24 3.02 3.58 -6.92
N TYR A 25 4.25 4.09 -6.93
CA TYR A 25 4.86 4.72 -5.77
C TYR A 25 5.19 6.17 -6.05
N VAL A 26 5.14 6.99 -5.01
CA VAL A 26 5.49 8.41 -5.08
C VAL A 26 7.02 8.53 -5.19
N ASP A 27 7.50 8.94 -6.35
CA ASP A 27 8.91 9.21 -6.61
C ASP A 27 9.31 10.62 -6.16
N ARG A 28 8.40 11.59 -6.30
CA ARG A 28 8.64 12.98 -5.87
C ARG A 28 7.36 13.64 -5.36
N VAL A 29 7.50 14.52 -4.38
CA VAL A 29 6.43 15.41 -3.92
C VAL A 29 6.84 16.85 -4.20
N VAL A 30 5.98 17.61 -4.86
CA VAL A 30 6.19 19.03 -5.20
C VAL A 30 4.93 19.80 -4.84
N ASP A 31 4.89 20.36 -3.63
CA ASP A 31 3.81 21.19 -3.06
C ASP A 31 2.38 20.73 -3.36
N SER A 32 1.85 21.03 -4.56
CA SER A 32 0.49 20.74 -5.02
C SER A 32 0.34 19.44 -5.82
N TYR A 33 1.43 18.77 -6.21
CA TYR A 33 1.39 17.53 -7.00
C TYR A 33 2.47 16.54 -6.59
N CYS A 34 2.28 15.28 -6.98
CA CYS A 34 3.22 14.20 -6.79
C CYS A 34 3.62 13.62 -8.15
N VAL A 35 4.88 13.25 -8.31
CA VAL A 35 5.33 12.42 -9.42
C VAL A 35 5.25 10.98 -8.97
N VAL A 36 4.49 10.18 -9.70
CA VAL A 36 4.24 8.77 -9.38
C VAL A 36 4.81 7.91 -10.50
N GLU A 37 5.52 6.85 -10.11
CA GLU A 37 5.92 5.78 -11.01
C GLU A 37 4.94 4.61 -10.87
N PHE A 38 4.11 4.44 -11.90
CA PHE A 38 3.17 3.34 -12.01
C PHE A 38 3.87 2.08 -12.51
N ILE A 39 3.73 1.02 -11.72
CA ILE A 39 4.37 -0.26 -11.96
C ILE A 39 3.38 -1.37 -12.32
N GLN A 40 2.10 -1.17 -12.03
CA GLN A 40 1.07 -2.19 -12.21
C GLN A 40 -0.26 -1.53 -12.57
N ASP A 41 -0.98 -2.08 -13.54
CA ASP A 41 -2.36 -1.67 -13.85
C ASP A 41 -3.36 -2.33 -12.88
N ARG A 42 -4.65 -1.94 -12.99
CA ARG A 42 -5.74 -2.52 -12.18
C ARG A 42 -5.88 -4.05 -12.30
N LYS A 43 -5.43 -4.64 -13.41
CA LYS A 43 -5.51 -6.09 -13.67
C LYS A 43 -4.26 -6.83 -13.19
N GLY A 44 -3.32 -6.14 -12.57
CA GLY A 44 -2.09 -6.70 -12.09
C GLY A 44 -0.98 -6.82 -13.15
N LYS A 45 -1.20 -6.31 -14.37
CA LYS A 45 -0.20 -6.36 -15.45
C LYS A 45 0.86 -5.30 -15.21
N ARG A 46 2.11 -5.64 -15.51
CA ARG A 46 3.24 -4.72 -15.38
C ARG A 46 3.04 -3.49 -16.27
N LEU A 47 3.14 -2.34 -15.64
CA LEU A 47 3.14 -1.02 -16.24
C LEU A 47 4.50 -0.38 -15.96
N LYS A 48 4.97 0.51 -16.83
CA LYS A 48 6.16 1.32 -16.55
C LYS A 48 5.90 2.72 -17.06
N ARG A 49 5.19 3.50 -16.27
CA ARG A 49 4.74 4.84 -16.65
C ARG A 49 4.95 5.81 -15.50
N ARG A 50 5.57 6.93 -15.79
CA ARG A 50 5.77 8.02 -14.84
C ARG A 50 4.83 9.17 -15.19
N LYS A 51 4.14 9.71 -14.20
CA LYS A 51 3.19 10.82 -14.40
C LYS A 51 3.17 11.74 -13.18
N SER A 52 2.99 13.03 -13.44
CA SER A 52 2.63 14.01 -12.41
C SER A 52 1.13 13.95 -12.16
N CYS A 53 0.75 13.67 -10.92
CA CYS A 53 -0.63 13.55 -10.46
C CYS A 53 -0.87 14.57 -9.36
N SER A 54 -2.04 15.22 -9.38
CA SER A 54 -2.47 15.99 -8.23
C SER A 54 -2.70 15.08 -7.04
N ILE A 55 -2.54 15.61 -5.82
CA ILE A 55 -2.74 14.82 -4.60
C ILE A 55 -4.18 14.27 -4.52
N GLY A 56 -5.17 14.98 -5.08
CA GLY A 56 -6.56 14.54 -5.12
C GLY A 56 -6.84 13.35 -6.04
N GLU A 57 -5.98 13.09 -7.02
CA GLU A 57 -6.08 11.94 -7.93
C GLU A 57 -5.41 10.68 -7.36
N LEU A 58 -4.82 10.76 -6.16
CA LEU A 58 -4.05 9.69 -5.56
C LEU A 58 -4.71 9.22 -4.27
N ILE A 59 -5.00 7.92 -4.23
CA ILE A 59 -5.47 7.25 -3.03
C ILE A 59 -4.27 6.52 -2.43
N PRO A 60 -3.84 6.85 -1.19
CA PRO A 60 -2.82 6.07 -0.52
C PRO A 60 -3.20 4.59 -0.52
N ALA A 61 -2.31 3.73 -0.99
CA ALA A 61 -2.39 2.29 -0.82
C ALA A 61 -2.01 1.93 0.63
N LYS A 62 -2.66 2.60 1.59
CA LYS A 62 -2.59 2.23 2.99
C LYS A 62 -3.29 0.91 3.13
N SER A 63 -2.56 -0.07 3.66
CA SER A 63 -2.96 -1.42 4.05
C SER A 63 -4.42 -1.53 4.50
N LYS A 64 -5.34 -1.60 3.53
CA LYS A 64 -6.75 -1.95 3.71
C LYS A 64 -7.09 -3.24 3.00
N SER A 65 -6.10 -3.91 2.40
CA SER A 65 -6.22 -5.34 2.24
C SER A 65 -6.12 -5.93 3.65
N PRO A 66 -7.16 -6.60 4.18
CA PRO A 66 -6.95 -7.47 5.32
C PRO A 66 -5.79 -8.40 4.93
N MET A 67 -4.71 -8.34 5.70
CA MET A 67 -3.56 -9.23 5.51
C MET A 67 -4.11 -10.64 5.35
N THR A 68 -3.85 -11.24 4.19
CA THR A 68 -4.35 -12.60 3.96
C THR A 68 -3.57 -13.54 4.88
N LYS A 69 -4.12 -14.72 5.14
CA LYS A 69 -3.42 -15.71 5.97
C LYS A 69 -2.05 -16.09 5.38
N GLU A 70 -1.95 -16.12 4.05
CA GLU A 70 -0.70 -16.40 3.33
C GLU A 70 0.35 -15.27 3.53
N ASP A 71 -0.08 -14.01 3.52
CA ASP A 71 0.79 -12.87 3.83
C ASP A 71 1.29 -12.93 5.28
N PHE A 72 0.41 -13.30 6.22
CA PHE A 72 0.76 -13.45 7.63
C PHE A 72 1.79 -14.57 7.84
N ASP A 73 1.55 -15.75 7.28
CA ASP A 73 2.44 -16.90 7.42
C ASP A 73 3.83 -16.59 6.82
N THR A 74 3.87 -15.92 5.67
CA THR A 74 5.12 -15.47 5.03
C THR A 74 5.90 -14.48 5.89
N LEU A 75 5.21 -13.49 6.47
CA LEU A 75 5.85 -12.48 7.34
C LEU A 75 6.29 -13.07 8.67
N MET A 76 5.55 -14.05 9.21
CA MET A 76 5.92 -14.77 10.42
C MET A 76 7.19 -15.61 10.21
N ASP A 77 7.26 -16.35 9.11
CA ASP A 77 8.44 -17.14 8.75
C ASP A 77 9.68 -16.24 8.59
N LEU A 78 9.50 -15.07 7.98
CA LEU A 78 10.58 -14.09 7.82
C LEU A 78 11.03 -13.51 9.17
N ALA A 79 10.11 -13.15 10.06
CA ALA A 79 10.42 -12.63 11.39
C ALA A 79 11.11 -13.68 12.29
N LEU A 80 10.72 -14.96 12.17
CA LEU A 80 11.38 -16.08 12.84
C LEU A 80 12.80 -16.32 12.29
N ALA A 81 12.98 -16.22 10.97
CA ALA A 81 14.28 -16.37 10.33
C ALA A 81 15.27 -15.28 10.75
N THR A 82 14.79 -14.04 10.96
CA THR A 82 15.62 -12.92 11.42
C THR A 82 15.81 -12.85 12.94
N LYS A 83 15.15 -13.76 13.70
CA LYS A 83 15.09 -13.73 15.18
C LYS A 83 14.60 -12.38 15.72
N ASP A 84 13.73 -11.70 14.98
CA ASP A 84 13.17 -10.42 15.38
C ASP A 84 11.88 -10.65 16.19
N PHE A 85 12.07 -10.83 17.50
CA PHE A 85 10.99 -11.14 18.42
C PHE A 85 10.00 -9.98 18.63
N GLU A 86 10.43 -8.72 18.43
CA GLU A 86 9.55 -7.56 18.51
C GLU A 86 8.61 -7.51 17.30
N TRP A 87 9.13 -7.83 16.11
CA TRP A 87 8.33 -7.92 14.90
C TRP A 87 7.33 -9.08 14.96
N CYS A 88 7.72 -10.25 15.47
CA CYS A 88 6.80 -11.36 15.74
C CYS A 88 5.63 -10.94 16.66
N LYS A 89 5.91 -10.17 17.70
CA LYS A 89 4.88 -9.69 18.64
C LYS A 89 3.90 -8.74 17.95
N GLN A 90 4.39 -7.82 17.12
CA GLN A 90 3.54 -6.91 16.35
C GLN A 90 2.63 -7.65 15.36
N LEU A 91 3.14 -8.68 14.68
CA LEU A 91 2.35 -9.53 13.78
C LEU A 91 1.23 -10.26 14.55
N LEU A 92 1.54 -10.84 15.71
CA LEU A 92 0.55 -11.52 16.56
C LEU A 92 -0.55 -10.58 17.08
N GLU A 93 -0.20 -9.33 17.43
CA GLU A 93 -1.16 -8.33 17.87
C GLU A 93 -2.10 -7.90 16.73
N GLN A 94 -1.61 -7.78 15.51
CA GLN A 94 -2.43 -7.51 14.32
C GLN A 94 -3.42 -8.65 14.02
N LEU A 95 -3.03 -9.90 14.22
CA LEU A 95 -3.92 -11.06 14.08
C LEU A 95 -5.01 -11.10 15.17
N LYS A 96 -4.65 -10.77 16.42
CA LYS A 96 -5.62 -10.71 17.53
C LYS A 96 -6.61 -9.55 17.38
N GLY A 97 -6.17 -8.41 16.85
CA GLY A 97 -7.02 -7.24 16.59
C GLY A 97 -8.18 -7.51 15.63
N GLN A 98 -8.06 -8.47 14.71
CA GLN A 98 -9.15 -8.86 13.80
C GLN A 98 -10.29 -9.64 14.48
N LYS A 99 -10.09 -10.18 15.69
CA LYS A 99 -11.14 -10.94 16.41
C LYS A 99 -12.05 -10.10 17.30
N SER A 100 -11.78 -8.81 17.49
CA SER A 100 -12.52 -7.97 18.45
C SER A 100 -13.50 -6.98 17.81
N GLY A 101 -14.08 -7.32 16.66
CA GLY A 101 -15.01 -6.48 15.91
C GLY A 101 -16.31 -7.18 15.51
N LYS A 102 -16.93 -7.95 16.43
CA LYS A 102 -18.37 -8.34 16.37
C LYS A 102 -18.77 -9.13 17.62
N VAL A 103 -18.98 -8.45 18.75
CA VAL A 103 -20.03 -8.77 19.73
C VAL A 103 -20.38 -7.47 20.46
N GLY A 104 -21.63 -7.05 20.36
CA GLY A 104 -22.17 -5.83 20.99
C GLY A 104 -23.27 -5.23 20.13
#